data_AF-A0A7G1IQU3-F1
#
_entry.id   AF-A0A7G1IQU3-F1
#
_cell.length_a   1.000
_cell.length_b   1.000
_cell.length_c   1.000
_cell.angle_alpha   90.00
_cell.angle_beta   90.00
_cell.angle_gamma   90.00
#
_symmetry.space_group_name_H-M   'P 1'
#
loop_
_entity.id
_entity.type
_entity.pdbx_description
1 polymer ?
#
loop_
_entity_poly.entity_id
_entity_poly.type
_entity_poly.pdbx_seq_one_letter_code
_entity_poly.pdbx_strand_id
1 'polypeptide(L)'
;MISTIGIVSLSSGIIGEDLVKHEVDLGVQRLKDLGLNPIFLPHSQKGLDFIKDHPEARAEDLIHAFSDDSINMILCAIGGDDTYRLLPYLFENDQLQKVINKKFFLASRIQP
;
A
#
# COMPACT_ATOMS: atom_id res chain seq x y z
N MET A 1 -2.51 2.70 -22.98
CA MET A 1 -1.49 2.40 -21.95
C MET A 1 -2.26 1.99 -20.71
N ILE A 2 -2.13 0.74 -20.27
CA ILE A 2 -2.79 0.29 -19.03
C ILE A 2 -1.92 0.82 -17.88
N SER A 3 -2.53 1.52 -16.92
CA SER A 3 -1.84 2.06 -15.76
C SER A 3 -1.90 1.05 -14.61
N THR A 4 -0.74 0.63 -14.11
CA THR A 4 -0.65 -0.30 -12.96
C THR A 4 -0.78 0.49 -11.66
N ILE A 5 -1.65 0.00 -10.78
CA ILE A 5 -1.90 0.57 -9.45
C ILE A 5 -1.47 -0.43 -8.38
N GLY A 6 -0.47 -0.06 -7.58
CA GLY A 6 0.02 -0.83 -6.45
C GLY A 6 -0.76 -0.51 -5.19
N ILE A 7 -1.34 -1.54 -4.56
CA ILE A 7 -2.12 -1.41 -3.33
C ILE A 7 -1.24 -1.78 -2.13
N VAL A 8 -1.13 -0.87 -1.16
CA VAL A 8 -0.28 -1.00 0.03
C VAL A 8 -1.09 -0.87 1.32
N SER A 9 -0.72 -1.63 2.35
CA SER A 9 -1.33 -1.57 3.69
C SER A 9 -0.36 -0.92 4.67
N LEU A 10 -0.33 0.42 4.71
CA LEU A 10 0.60 1.18 5.56
C LEU A 10 0.09 1.39 6.98
N SER A 11 -1.20 1.13 7.22
CA SER A 11 -1.87 1.29 8.51
C SER A 11 -2.50 -0.06 8.92
N SER A 12 -3.82 -0.22 8.85
CA SER A 12 -4.48 -1.48 9.17
C SER A 12 -4.29 -2.54 8.08
N GLY A 13 -4.07 -3.80 8.49
CA GLY A 13 -3.95 -4.97 7.62
C GLY A 13 -5.28 -5.61 7.22
N ILE A 14 -6.42 -4.98 7.52
CA ILE A 14 -7.76 -5.58 7.42
C ILE A 14 -8.10 -6.15 6.03
N ILE A 15 -7.54 -5.62 4.94
CA ILE A 15 -7.82 -6.10 3.58
C ILE A 15 -7.31 -7.53 3.30
N GLY A 16 -6.49 -8.09 4.20
CA GLY A 16 -6.08 -9.49 4.16
C GLY A 16 -7.05 -10.45 4.89
N GLU A 17 -8.08 -9.94 5.56
CA GLU A 17 -9.02 -10.75 6.34
C GLU A 17 -10.14 -11.33 5.46
N ASP A 18 -10.53 -12.58 5.73
CA ASP A 18 -11.60 -13.26 4.99
C ASP A 18 -12.95 -12.53 5.05
N LEU A 19 -13.22 -11.85 6.18
CA LEU A 19 -14.48 -11.14 6.41
C LEU A 19 -14.73 -9.98 5.43
N VAL A 20 -13.67 -9.33 4.95
CA VAL A 20 -13.75 -8.22 3.97
C VAL A 20 -13.44 -8.65 2.54
N LYS A 21 -13.18 -9.95 2.30
CA LYS A 21 -12.79 -10.47 0.99
C LYS A 21 -13.74 -10.04 -0.13
N HIS A 22 -15.04 -10.04 0.14
CA HIS A 22 -16.07 -9.63 -0.81
C HIS A 22 -15.95 -8.15 -1.24
N GLU A 23 -15.53 -7.27 -0.33
CA GLU A 23 -15.30 -5.84 -0.61
C GLU A 23 -14.02 -5.66 -1.43
N VAL A 24 -12.97 -6.40 -1.10
CA VAL A 24 -11.69 -6.40 -1.83
C VAL A 24 -11.90 -6.88 -3.26
N ASP A 25 -12.58 -8.00 -3.45
CA ASP A 25 -12.85 -8.57 -4.78
C ASP A 25 -13.66 -7.57 -5.64
N LEU A 26 -14.65 -6.89 -5.06
CA LEU A 26 -15.42 -5.84 -5.74
C LEU A 26 -14.56 -4.61 -6.08
N GLY A 27 -13.71 -4.16 -5.16
CA GLY A 27 -12.79 -3.04 -5.39
C GLY A 27 -11.80 -3.31 -6.52
N VAL A 28 -11.23 -4.52 -6.54
CA VAL A 28 -10.34 -4.99 -7.62
C VAL A 28 -11.08 -5.02 -8.96
N GLN A 29 -12.31 -5.53 -8.99
CA GLN A 29 -13.11 -5.55 -10.21
C GLN A 29 -13.37 -4.13 -10.73
N ARG A 30 -13.73 -3.19 -9.86
CA ARG A 30 -13.94 -1.77 -10.25
C ARG A 30 -12.70 -1.12 -10.82
N LEU A 31 -11.53 -1.37 -10.24
CA LEU A 31 -10.26 -0.86 -10.79
C LEU A 31 -10.00 -1.42 -12.19
N LYS A 32 -10.27 -2.71 -12.41
CA LYS A 32 -10.18 -3.33 -13.74
C LYS A 32 -11.19 -2.75 -14.74
N ASP A 33 -12.43 -2.51 -14.31
CA ASP A 33 -13.47 -1.89 -15.14
C ASP A 33 -13.11 -0.46 -15.56
N LEU A 34 -12.31 0.25 -14.75
CA LEU A 34 -11.72 1.56 -15.09
C LEU A 34 -10.51 1.46 -16.03
N GLY A 35 -10.12 0.25 -16.46
CA GLY A 35 -8.97 0.02 -17.33
C GLY A 35 -7.61 0.07 -16.62
N LEU A 36 -7.58 -0.08 -15.29
CA LEU A 36 -6.37 -0.14 -14.48
C LEU A 36 -5.95 -1.60 -14.24
N ASN A 37 -4.67 -1.80 -13.92
CA ASN A 37 -4.15 -3.10 -13.50
C ASN A 37 -3.81 -3.07 -12.00
N PRO A 38 -4.73 -3.47 -11.11
CA PRO A 38 -4.46 -3.52 -9.66
C PRO A 38 -3.54 -4.69 -9.30
N ILE A 39 -2.46 -4.37 -8.59
CA ILE A 39 -1.56 -5.35 -7.99
C ILE A 39 -1.47 -5.09 -6.48
N PHE A 40 -1.38 -6.16 -5.71
CA PHE A 40 -1.13 -6.07 -4.27
C PHE A 40 0.35 -6.22 -4.01
N LEU A 41 0.91 -5.34 -3.18
CA LEU A 41 2.31 -5.46 -2.78
C LEU A 41 2.49 -6.67 -1.84
N PRO A 42 3.71 -7.26 -1.75
CA PRO A 42 3.95 -8.57 -1.13
C PRO A 42 3.41 -8.76 0.29
N HIS A 43 3.24 -7.69 1.07
CA HIS A 43 2.79 -7.77 2.46
C HIS A 43 1.38 -7.23 2.68
N SER A 44 0.83 -6.49 1.72
CA SER A 44 -0.45 -5.78 1.82
C SER A 44 -1.67 -6.62 2.23
N GLN A 45 -1.70 -7.93 1.95
CA GLN A 45 -2.80 -8.84 2.30
C GLN A 45 -2.45 -9.87 3.39
N LYS A 46 -1.41 -9.64 4.20
CA LYS A 46 -1.00 -10.60 5.25
C LYS A 46 -1.87 -10.56 6.53
N GLY A 47 -2.95 -9.78 6.54
CA GLY A 47 -3.89 -9.72 7.66
C GLY A 47 -3.48 -8.75 8.77
N LEU A 48 -4.36 -8.59 9.76
CA LEU A 48 -4.25 -7.62 10.84
C LEU A 48 -3.00 -7.84 11.70
N ASP A 49 -2.81 -9.07 12.19
CA ASP A 49 -1.75 -9.39 13.15
C ASP A 49 -0.36 -9.17 12.53
N PHE A 50 -0.13 -9.71 11.33
CA PHE A 50 1.15 -9.55 10.64
C PHE A 50 1.45 -8.07 10.36
N ILE A 51 0.50 -7.33 9.79
CA ILE A 51 0.75 -5.93 9.41
C ILE A 51 0.99 -5.04 10.64
N LYS A 52 0.29 -5.31 11.74
CA LYS A 52 0.47 -4.62 13.01
C LYS A 52 1.86 -4.90 13.60
N ASP A 53 2.31 -6.13 13.60
CA ASP A 53 3.56 -6.51 14.27
C ASP A 53 4.81 -6.26 13.41
N HIS A 54 4.65 -6.11 12.09
CA HIS A 54 5.74 -5.92 11.14
C HIS A 54 5.69 -4.54 10.42
N PRO A 55 5.98 -3.41 11.10
CA PRO A 55 6.10 -2.10 10.46
C PRO A 55 7.21 -2.04 9.39
N GLU A 56 8.26 -2.85 9.53
CA GLU A 56 9.32 -3.00 8.53
C GLU A 56 8.81 -3.57 7.21
N ALA A 57 7.88 -4.53 7.26
CA ALA A 57 7.27 -5.11 6.07
C ALA A 57 6.38 -4.09 5.35
N ARG A 58 5.68 -3.24 6.11
CA ARG A 58 4.92 -2.12 5.52
C ARG A 58 5.83 -1.11 4.82
N ALA A 59 6.98 -0.80 5.41
CA ALA A 59 7.98 0.08 4.81
C ALA A 59 8.61 -0.54 3.55
N GLU A 60 8.87 -1.85 3.56
CA GLU A 60 9.36 -2.60 2.40
C GLU A 60 8.38 -2.53 1.23
N ASP A 61 7.08 -2.75 1.47
CA ASP A 61 6.03 -2.61 0.45
C ASP A 61 6.03 -1.20 -0.17
N LEU A 62 6.21 -0.15 0.65
CA LEU A 62 6.25 1.23 0.18
C LEU A 62 7.51 1.51 -0.67
N ILE A 63 8.68 1.07 -0.20
CA ILE A 63 9.96 1.21 -0.92
C ILE A 63 9.89 0.47 -2.25
N HIS A 64 9.36 -0.76 -2.26
CA HIS A 64 9.16 -1.55 -3.46
C HIS A 64 8.24 -0.81 -4.43
N ALA A 65 7.09 -0.32 -3.97
CA ALA A 65 6.13 0.40 -4.80
C ALA A 65 6.73 1.66 -5.47
N PHE A 66 7.62 2.37 -4.78
CA PHE A 66 8.38 3.47 -5.38
C PHE A 66 9.48 3.01 -6.33
N SER A 67 10.22 1.96 -5.99
CA SER A 67 11.34 1.45 -6.82
C SER A 67 10.93 0.75 -8.12
N ASP A 68 9.72 0.17 -8.19
CA ASP A 68 9.27 -0.58 -9.36
C ASP A 68 8.65 0.34 -10.43
N ASP A 69 9.38 0.60 -11.51
CA ASP A 69 8.95 1.46 -12.62
C ASP A 69 7.69 0.96 -13.35
N SER A 70 7.29 -0.31 -13.16
CA SER A 70 6.05 -0.84 -13.72
C SER A 70 4.80 -0.33 -12.99
N ILE A 71 4.93 0.20 -11.77
CA ILE A 71 3.86 0.75 -10.95
C ILE A 71 3.72 2.26 -11.21
N ASN A 72 2.56 2.69 -11.70
CA ASN A 72 2.32 4.09 -12.06
C ASN A 72 1.64 4.89 -10.94
N MET A 73 0.94 4.20 -10.04
CA MET A 73 0.21 4.80 -8.92
C MET A 73 0.26 3.88 -7.70
N ILE A 74 0.35 4.49 -6.51
CA ILE A 74 0.30 3.81 -5.22
C ILE A 74 -1.02 4.21 -4.53
N LEU A 75 -1.79 3.22 -4.10
CA LEU A 75 -3.07 3.39 -3.41
C LEU A 75 -2.99 2.77 -2.02
N CYS A 76 -3.21 3.58 -0.98
CA CYS A 76 -3.34 3.06 0.38
C CYS A 76 -4.66 2.30 0.52
N ALA A 77 -4.58 1.06 1.02
CA ALA A 77 -5.73 0.18 1.21
C ALA A 77 -6.77 0.77 2.17
N ILE A 78 -6.33 1.16 3.36
CA ILE A 78 -7.16 1.79 4.40
C ILE A 78 -6.27 2.55 5.39
N GLY A 79 -6.89 3.43 6.18
CA GLY A 79 -6.23 4.11 7.30
C GLY A 79 -6.05 3.23 8.55
N GLY A 80 -5.73 3.90 9.66
CA GLY A 80 -5.45 3.32 10.98
C GLY A 80 -4.77 4.39 11.83
N ASP A 81 -3.97 3.99 12.82
CA ASP A 81 -3.44 4.90 13.84
C ASP A 81 -1.92 4.80 14.09
N ASP A 82 -1.23 3.84 13.47
CA ASP A 82 0.15 3.49 13.84
C ASP A 82 1.20 3.62 12.71
N THR A 83 0.85 4.22 11.56
CA THR A 83 1.76 4.41 10.42
C THR A 83 3.05 5.16 10.78
N TYR A 84 3.06 5.97 11.85
CA TYR A 84 4.27 6.64 12.33
C TYR A 84 5.40 5.66 12.67
N ARG A 85 5.10 4.39 12.95
CA ARG A 85 6.08 3.34 13.22
C ARG A 85 6.98 3.01 12.02
N LEU A 86 6.61 3.43 10.81
CA LEU A 86 7.44 3.24 9.61
C LEU A 86 8.63 4.21 9.56
N LEU A 87 8.65 5.28 10.37
CA LEU A 87 9.65 6.34 10.28
C LEU A 87 11.11 5.82 10.31
N PRO A 88 11.54 4.94 11.25
CA PRO A 88 12.92 4.45 11.26
C PRO A 88 13.29 3.71 9.96
N TYR A 89 12.39 2.87 9.46
CA TYR A 89 12.60 2.05 8.26
C TYR A 89 12.56 2.84 6.95
N LEU A 90 12.03 4.06 6.95
CA LEU A 90 12.01 4.93 5.78
C LEU A 90 13.17 5.94 5.79
N PHE A 91 13.57 6.41 6.98
CA PHE A 91 14.42 7.59 7.12
C PHE A 91 15.78 7.35 7.80
N GLU A 92 15.97 6.33 8.65
CA GLU A 92 17.23 6.17 9.41
C GLU A 92 18.47 6.00 8.51
N ASN A 93 18.27 5.46 7.29
CA ASN A 93 19.32 5.28 6.28
C ASN A 93 18.91 5.81 4.90
N ASP A 94 18.07 6.84 4.85
CA ASP A 94 17.56 7.44 3.61
C ASP A 94 16.90 6.41 2.66
N GLN A 95 16.32 5.35 3.21
CA GLN A 95 15.83 4.20 2.45
C GLN A 95 14.77 4.62 1.43
N LEU A 96 13.81 5.45 1.84
CA LEU A 96 12.80 5.99 0.94
C LEU A 96 13.41 6.99 -0.04
N GLN A 97 14.28 7.89 0.42
CA GLN A 97 14.91 8.91 -0.42
C GLN A 97 15.71 8.31 -1.58
N LYS A 98 16.32 7.12 -1.41
CA LYS A 98 17.06 6.42 -2.46
C LYS A 98 16.20 5.96 -3.63
N VAL A 99 14.90 5.72 -3.40
CA VAL A 99 13.98 5.16 -4.40
C VAL A 99 12.86 6.13 -4.79
N ILE A 100 12.69 7.22 -4.05
CA ILE A 100 11.58 8.16 -4.27
C ILE A 100 11.64 8.76 -5.67
N ASN A 101 10.51 8.73 -6.35
CA ASN A 101 10.32 9.36 -7.65
C ASN A 101 8.90 9.92 -7.76
N LYS A 102 8.63 10.64 -8.84
CA LYS A 102 7.33 11.27 -9.06
C LYS A 102 6.30 10.22 -9.50
N LYS A 103 5.61 9.62 -8.52
CA LYS A 103 4.44 8.76 -8.70
C LYS A 103 3.21 9.36 -8.02
N PHE A 104 2.02 9.00 -8.51
CA PHE A 104 0.79 9.31 -7.78
C PHE A 104 0.72 8.46 -6.52
N PHE A 105 0.54 9.09 -5.37
CA PHE A 105 0.32 8.44 -4.10
C PHE A 105 -1.01 8.94 -3.53
N LEU A 106 -1.99 8.05 -3.37
CA LEU A 106 -3.35 8.40 -2.92
C LEU A 106 -3.68 7.73 -1.60
N ALA A 107 -4.12 8.54 -0.64
CA ALA A 107 -4.64 8.14 0.66
C ALA A 107 -5.78 9.07 1.07
N SER A 108 -6.63 8.63 2.00
CA SER A 108 -7.69 9.47 2.56
C SER A 108 -7.10 10.60 3.42
N ARG A 109 -7.67 11.79 3.32
CA ARG A 109 -7.36 12.91 4.22
C ARG A 109 -8.07 12.69 5.55
N ILE A 110 -7.33 12.71 6.66
CA ILE A 110 -7.94 12.84 7.99
C ILE A 110 -8.48 14.28 8.07
N GLN A 111 -9.80 14.43 8.15
CA GLN A 111 -10.40 15.72 8.50
C GLN A 111 -10.17 15.97 10.00
N PRO A 112 -9.73 17.18 10.40
CA PRO A 112 -9.56 17.55 11.81
C PRO A 112 -10.89 17.62 12.55
#